data_AF-A4A7V1-F1
#
_entry.id   AF-A4A7V1-F1
#
_cell.length_a   1.000
_cell.length_b   1.000
_cell.length_c   1.000
_cell.angle_alpha   90.00
_cell.angle_beta   90.00
_cell.angle_gamma   90.00
#
_symmetry.space_group_name_H-M   'P 1'
#
loop_
_entity.id
_entity.type
_entity.pdbx_description
1 polymer ?
#
loop_
_entity_poly.entity_id
_entity_poly.type
_entity_poly.pdbx_seq_one_letter_code
_entity_poly.pdbx_strand_id
1 'polypeptide(L)'
;MPAKPCGYESTTERQREMSLWRWISTVLLRSSGIENPKAEIKPEGTTAEKGCFHGRSFVLDGTNIALLHGPKYPELRYVLAIAVHLRENGAALSCFFDANTLYLFRDHRREQEACFERLISEQPWAACFRVVPGGTQADPWILEQAKKDGADVISNDRFKDRAKAHRWIWKRRHGLEVDRGALQIPSLHLSLEPLARPEDYLRAGF
;
A
#
# COMPACT_ATOMS: atom_id res chain seq x y z
N MET A 1 6.79 -5.22 -55.50
CA MET A 1 7.04 -3.98 -54.73
C MET A 1 5.81 -3.10 -54.92
N PRO A 2 5.01 -2.87 -53.86
CA PRO A 2 5.26 -1.73 -52.99
C PRO A 2 5.15 -2.05 -51.48
N ALA A 3 5.44 -1.00 -50.69
CA ALA A 3 5.89 -0.96 -49.31
C ALA A 3 4.84 -1.32 -48.24
N LYS A 4 5.36 -1.80 -47.10
CA LYS A 4 4.65 -1.95 -45.81
C LYS A 4 4.42 -0.57 -45.17
N PRO A 5 3.28 -0.31 -44.52
CA PRO A 5 3.19 0.79 -43.56
C PRO A 5 3.70 0.36 -42.18
N CYS A 6 4.54 1.24 -41.63
CA CYS A 6 5.05 1.29 -40.28
C CYS A 6 3.89 1.64 -39.31
N GLY A 7 3.69 0.83 -38.28
CA GLY A 7 2.72 1.06 -37.21
C GLY A 7 3.45 1.27 -35.89
N TYR A 8 3.18 2.42 -35.29
CA TYR A 8 3.73 2.97 -34.06
C TYR A 8 3.38 2.08 -32.85
N GLU A 9 4.35 1.39 -32.24
CA GLU A 9 4.19 0.76 -30.93
C GLU A 9 4.55 1.78 -29.84
N SER A 10 3.55 2.12 -29.03
CA SER A 10 3.63 3.11 -27.95
C SER A 10 4.64 2.72 -26.88
N THR A 11 5.57 3.64 -26.61
CA THR A 11 6.72 3.56 -25.70
C THR A 11 6.38 3.34 -24.22
N THR A 12 5.10 3.20 -23.87
CA THR A 12 4.62 3.20 -22.47
C THR A 12 4.69 1.81 -21.81
N GLU A 13 4.77 0.73 -22.60
CA GLU A 13 4.69 -0.64 -22.08
C GLU A 13 6.07 -1.22 -21.70
N ARG A 14 7.13 -0.85 -22.43
CA ARG A 14 8.52 -1.26 -22.13
C ARG A 14 9.11 -0.60 -20.87
N GLN A 15 8.60 0.55 -20.45
CA GLN A 15 9.11 1.24 -19.25
C GLN A 15 8.61 0.60 -17.94
N ARG A 16 7.53 -0.20 -17.98
CA ARG A 16 7.01 -0.91 -16.80
C ARG A 16 7.70 -2.27 -16.59
N GLU A 17 8.08 -2.96 -17.67
CA GLU A 17 8.82 -4.23 -17.58
C GLU A 17 10.25 -4.07 -17.03
N MET A 18 10.93 -2.94 -17.29
CA MET A 18 12.31 -2.73 -16.84
C MET A 18 12.46 -2.52 -15.32
N SER A 19 11.40 -2.09 -14.63
CA SER A 19 11.42 -1.92 -13.17
C SER A 19 11.25 -3.24 -12.41
N LEU A 20 10.54 -4.21 -13.01
CA LEU A 20 10.28 -5.52 -12.40
C LEU A 20 11.55 -6.40 -12.34
N TRP A 21 12.36 -6.39 -13.41
CA TRP A 21 13.61 -7.16 -13.47
C TRP A 21 14.70 -6.62 -12.53
N ARG A 22 14.75 -5.29 -12.30
CA ARG A 22 15.69 -4.67 -11.35
C ARG A 22 15.43 -5.08 -9.89
N TRP A 23 14.19 -5.36 -9.53
CA TRP A 23 13.82 -5.79 -8.18
C TRP A 23 14.12 -7.29 -7.95
N ILE A 24 13.77 -8.15 -8.90
CA ILE A 24 14.05 -9.61 -8.83
C ILE A 24 15.55 -9.87 -8.65
N SER A 25 16.42 -9.15 -9.37
CA SER A 25 17.88 -9.31 -9.23
C SER A 25 18.43 -8.86 -7.87
N THR A 26 17.85 -7.82 -7.27
CA THR A 26 18.36 -7.26 -6.00
C THR A 26 17.98 -8.13 -4.80
N VAL A 27 16.82 -8.78 -4.85
CA VAL A 27 16.38 -9.72 -3.80
C VAL A 27 17.13 -11.06 -3.89
N LEU A 28 17.47 -11.53 -5.10
CA LEU A 28 18.18 -12.80 -5.28
C LEU A 28 19.69 -12.71 -4.95
N LEU A 29 20.37 -11.59 -5.22
CA LEU A 29 21.82 -11.48 -4.99
C LEU A 29 22.23 -11.41 -3.51
N ARG A 30 21.33 -11.05 -2.59
CA ARG A 30 21.63 -10.98 -1.15
C ARG A 30 21.65 -12.35 -0.44
N SER A 31 21.24 -13.42 -1.12
CA SER A 31 21.23 -14.78 -0.56
C SER A 31 22.46 -15.62 -0.93
N SER A 32 23.39 -15.10 -1.76
CA SER A 32 24.47 -15.92 -2.34
C SER A 32 25.87 -15.62 -1.81
N GLY A 33 26.09 -14.56 -1.02
CA GLY A 33 27.40 -14.31 -0.39
C GLY A 33 28.60 -14.23 -1.35
N ILE A 34 28.39 -13.80 -2.60
CA ILE A 34 29.49 -13.60 -3.56
C ILE A 34 29.81 -12.11 -3.63
N GLU A 35 30.95 -11.73 -3.07
CA GLU A 35 31.58 -10.43 -3.32
C GLU A 35 32.48 -10.53 -4.55
N ASN A 36 32.37 -9.60 -5.50
CA ASN A 36 33.47 -9.29 -6.43
C ASN A 36 33.34 -7.87 -7.03
N PRO A 37 34.42 -7.26 -7.55
CA PRO A 37 34.78 -5.88 -7.29
C PRO A 37 34.73 -5.03 -8.58
N LYS A 38 34.83 -3.70 -8.39
CA LYS A 38 35.19 -2.67 -9.38
C LYS A 38 34.72 -2.88 -10.84
N ALA A 39 33.64 -2.19 -11.17
CA ALA A 39 33.49 -1.59 -12.49
C ALA A 39 32.86 -0.19 -12.33
N GLU A 40 33.72 0.83 -12.45
CA GLU A 40 33.28 2.21 -12.68
C GLU A 40 32.63 2.27 -14.06
N ILE A 41 31.31 2.39 -14.07
CA ILE A 41 30.57 2.91 -15.21
C ILE A 41 29.66 4.01 -14.64
N LYS A 42 29.94 5.26 -15.00
CA LYS A 42 29.01 6.39 -14.83
C LYS A 42 27.98 6.32 -15.95
N PRO A 43 26.68 6.13 -15.66
CA PRO A 43 25.63 6.62 -16.53
C PRO A 43 25.21 8.01 -16.03
N GLU A 44 25.53 9.00 -16.86
CA GLU A 44 24.95 10.33 -16.76
C GLU A 44 23.43 10.27 -17.00
N GLY A 45 22.67 11.02 -16.21
CA GLY A 45 21.37 11.53 -16.62
C GLY A 45 20.18 10.57 -16.62
N THR A 46 19.83 9.98 -15.48
CA THR A 46 18.43 9.78 -15.09
C THR A 46 18.39 9.77 -13.57
N THR A 47 18.07 10.92 -12.98
CA THR A 47 17.70 11.03 -11.58
C THR A 47 16.38 10.29 -11.43
N ALA A 48 16.43 8.98 -11.20
CA ALA A 48 15.30 8.26 -10.66
C ALA A 48 14.96 8.98 -9.35
N GLU A 49 13.82 9.65 -9.33
CA GLU A 49 13.31 10.33 -8.15
C GLU A 49 13.39 9.33 -7.00
N LYS A 50 14.24 9.61 -6.00
CA LYS A 50 14.28 8.80 -4.79
C LYS A 50 12.85 8.75 -4.26
N GLY A 51 12.28 7.55 -4.19
CA GLY A 51 10.90 7.32 -3.76
C GLY A 51 10.58 8.20 -2.55
N CYS A 52 9.53 9.00 -2.65
CA CYS A 52 9.26 10.10 -1.73
C CYS A 52 9.05 9.65 -0.27
N PHE A 53 8.91 8.34 -0.05
CA PHE A 53 8.74 7.72 1.26
C PHE A 53 9.85 6.71 1.62
N HIS A 54 10.98 6.70 0.92
CA HIS A 54 12.06 5.76 1.19
C HIS A 54 12.55 5.84 2.64
N GLY A 55 12.57 4.72 3.34
CA GLY A 55 12.98 4.63 4.75
C GLY A 55 11.92 5.10 5.76
N ARG A 56 10.72 5.48 5.30
CA ARG A 56 9.56 5.72 6.18
C ARG A 56 8.75 4.45 6.33
N SER A 57 8.08 4.33 7.48
CA SER A 57 7.19 3.23 7.79
C SER A 57 5.78 3.76 8.02
N PHE A 58 4.77 3.05 7.54
CA PHE A 58 3.36 3.39 7.77
C PHE A 58 2.57 2.20 8.30
N VAL A 59 1.65 2.49 9.22
CA VAL A 59 0.62 1.55 9.67
C VAL A 59 -0.75 2.06 9.22
N LEU A 60 -1.47 1.23 8.48
CA LEU A 60 -2.82 1.53 8.03
C LEU A 60 -3.84 0.92 8.97
N ASP A 61 -4.86 1.71 9.28
CA ASP A 61 -6.12 1.25 9.85
C ASP A 61 -7.06 0.83 8.71
N GLY A 62 -6.95 -0.43 8.31
CA GLY A 62 -7.60 -0.95 7.12
C GLY A 62 -9.13 -0.90 7.21
N THR A 63 -9.72 -1.17 8.38
CA THR A 63 -11.18 -1.08 8.54
C THR A 63 -11.63 0.35 8.39
N ASN A 64 -11.00 1.29 9.09
CA ASN A 64 -11.39 2.70 9.05
C ASN A 64 -11.30 3.27 7.63
N ILE A 65 -10.21 2.96 6.91
CA ILE A 65 -10.00 3.38 5.52
C ILE A 65 -11.02 2.73 4.58
N ALA A 66 -11.31 1.45 4.74
CA ALA A 66 -12.33 0.78 3.93
C ALA A 66 -13.73 1.39 4.17
N LEU A 67 -13.98 1.95 5.34
CA LEU A 67 -15.27 2.52 5.76
C LEU A 67 -15.39 4.03 5.57
N LEU A 68 -14.62 4.66 4.68
CA LEU A 68 -14.69 6.12 4.44
C LEU A 68 -16.08 6.62 4.04
N HIS A 69 -16.88 5.79 3.35
CA HIS A 69 -18.28 6.09 3.00
C HIS A 69 -19.30 5.48 3.99
N GLY A 70 -18.82 5.03 5.15
CA GLY A 70 -19.61 4.41 6.19
C GLY A 70 -19.78 2.89 6.03
N PRO A 71 -20.37 2.23 7.04
CA PRO A 71 -20.43 0.77 7.15
C PRO A 71 -21.25 0.10 6.04
N LYS A 72 -22.16 0.82 5.39
CA LYS A 72 -23.01 0.29 4.31
C LYS A 72 -22.26 0.14 2.97
N TYR A 73 -21.13 0.81 2.83
CA TYR A 73 -20.37 0.87 1.58
C TYR A 73 -18.87 0.70 1.87
N PRO A 74 -18.44 -0.47 2.41
CA PRO A 74 -17.03 -0.75 2.58
C PRO A 74 -16.36 -0.86 1.20
N GLU A 75 -15.17 -0.28 1.07
CA GLU A 75 -14.43 -0.20 -0.18
C GLU A 75 -12.95 -0.52 0.03
N LEU A 76 -12.58 -1.78 -0.23
CA LEU A 76 -11.19 -2.27 -0.06
C LEU A 76 -10.20 -1.54 -0.98
N ARG A 77 -10.67 -1.05 -2.14
CA ARG A 77 -9.82 -0.33 -3.12
C ARG A 77 -9.10 0.88 -2.54
N TYR A 78 -9.68 1.57 -1.54
CA TYR A 78 -9.01 2.71 -0.90
C TYR A 78 -7.79 2.27 -0.10
N VAL A 79 -7.89 1.15 0.63
CA VAL A 79 -6.76 0.59 1.38
C VAL A 79 -5.64 0.19 0.42
N LEU A 80 -6.00 -0.49 -0.68
CA LEU A 80 -5.04 -0.95 -1.68
C LEU A 80 -4.37 0.19 -2.42
N ALA A 81 -5.11 1.24 -2.78
CA ALA A 81 -4.57 2.44 -3.42
C ALA A 81 -3.43 3.06 -2.60
N ILE A 82 -3.66 3.24 -1.29
CA ILE A 82 -2.66 3.78 -0.37
C ILE A 82 -1.47 2.83 -0.25
N ALA A 83 -1.74 1.55 -0.01
CA ALA A 83 -0.72 0.55 0.25
C ALA A 83 0.25 0.39 -0.93
N VAL A 84 -0.29 0.26 -2.15
CA VAL A 84 0.50 0.13 -3.38
C VAL A 84 1.33 1.40 -3.58
N HIS A 85 0.71 2.57 -3.51
CA HIS A 85 1.41 3.84 -3.70
C HIS A 85 2.57 4.03 -2.70
N LEU A 86 2.34 3.77 -1.41
CA LEU A 86 3.39 3.91 -0.39
C LEU A 86 4.55 2.93 -0.64
N ARG A 87 4.25 1.69 -0.99
CA ARG A 87 5.27 0.67 -1.25
C ARG A 87 6.07 0.94 -2.53
N GLU A 88 5.40 1.32 -3.62
CA GLU A 88 6.06 1.72 -4.87
C GLU A 88 7.00 2.91 -4.65
N ASN A 89 6.68 3.78 -3.69
CA ASN A 89 7.51 4.92 -3.28
C ASN A 89 8.50 4.61 -2.14
N GLY A 90 8.74 3.32 -1.87
CA GLY A 90 9.82 2.84 -1.00
C GLY A 90 9.52 2.82 0.49
N ALA A 91 8.26 2.95 0.90
CA ALA A 91 7.87 2.86 2.30
C ALA A 91 7.74 1.40 2.78
N ALA A 92 8.02 1.17 4.06
CA ALA A 92 7.59 -0.05 4.75
C ALA A 92 6.13 0.09 5.18
N LEU A 93 5.37 -1.01 5.12
CA LEU A 93 3.92 -0.99 5.35
C LEU A 93 3.46 -2.16 6.22
N SER A 94 2.58 -1.86 7.17
CA SER A 94 1.68 -2.82 7.81
C SER A 94 0.25 -2.29 7.80
N CYS A 95 -0.74 -3.18 7.70
CA CYS A 95 -2.15 -2.83 7.69
C CYS A 95 -2.90 -3.80 8.60
N PHE A 96 -3.69 -3.25 9.52
CA PHE A 96 -4.52 -4.03 10.43
C PHE A 96 -5.99 -3.79 10.14
N PHE A 97 -6.75 -4.88 10.16
CA PHE A 97 -8.20 -4.87 10.06
C PHE A 97 -8.80 -5.42 11.35
N ASP A 98 -9.95 -4.91 11.75
CA ASP A 98 -10.75 -5.42 12.86
C ASP A 98 -11.21 -6.85 12.57
N ALA A 99 -11.42 -7.61 13.62
CA ALA A 99 -11.87 -9.00 13.53
C ALA A 99 -13.19 -9.17 12.77
N ASN A 100 -14.04 -8.14 12.74
CA ASN A 100 -15.34 -8.18 12.06
C ASN A 100 -15.28 -7.72 10.58
N THR A 101 -14.12 -7.28 10.09
CA THR A 101 -14.01 -6.66 8.76
C THR A 101 -14.46 -7.58 7.63
N LEU A 102 -14.16 -8.88 7.74
CA LEU A 102 -14.59 -9.86 6.73
C LEU A 102 -16.12 -9.87 6.55
N TYR A 103 -16.88 -9.78 7.65
CA TYR A 103 -18.34 -9.75 7.60
C TYR A 103 -18.86 -8.49 6.89
N LEU A 104 -18.18 -7.35 7.05
CA LEU A 104 -18.54 -6.11 6.34
C LEU A 104 -18.44 -6.33 4.82
N PHE A 105 -17.38 -6.96 4.32
CA PHE A 105 -17.26 -7.18 2.88
C PHE A 105 -18.26 -8.21 2.36
N ARG A 106 -18.50 -9.29 3.11
CA ARG A 106 -19.45 -10.35 2.74
C ARG A 106 -20.87 -9.82 2.54
N ASP A 107 -21.33 -8.94 3.43
CA ASP A 107 -22.72 -8.46 3.42
C ASP A 107 -22.99 -7.44 2.30
N HIS A 108 -21.95 -6.90 1.67
CA HIS A 108 -22.08 -5.82 0.68
C HIS A 108 -21.71 -6.25 -0.75
N ARG A 109 -20.56 -6.90 -0.96
CA ARG A 109 -20.13 -7.38 -2.30
C ARG A 109 -19.19 -8.59 -2.19
N ARG A 110 -19.63 -9.73 -2.72
CA ARG A 110 -18.85 -10.99 -2.76
C ARG A 110 -17.46 -10.85 -3.41
N GLU A 111 -17.31 -9.97 -4.39
CA GLU A 111 -16.01 -9.70 -5.04
C GLU A 111 -15.00 -9.06 -4.08
N GLN A 112 -15.46 -8.18 -3.19
CA GLN A 112 -14.60 -7.57 -2.17
C GLN A 112 -14.21 -8.56 -1.08
N GLU A 113 -15.13 -9.44 -0.69
CA GLU A 113 -14.85 -10.55 0.24
C GLU A 113 -13.73 -11.44 -0.32
N ALA A 114 -13.87 -11.93 -1.55
CA ALA A 114 -12.85 -12.77 -2.18
C ALA A 114 -11.49 -12.04 -2.30
N CYS A 115 -11.51 -10.75 -2.67
CA CYS A 115 -10.28 -9.96 -2.72
C CYS A 115 -9.63 -9.80 -1.33
N PHE A 116 -10.45 -9.58 -0.30
CA PHE A 116 -9.98 -9.42 1.08
C PHE A 116 -9.39 -10.71 1.64
N GLU A 117 -10.03 -11.86 1.42
CA GLU A 117 -9.53 -13.16 1.85
C GLU A 117 -8.15 -13.45 1.24
N ARG A 118 -7.98 -13.18 -0.05
CA ARG A 118 -6.68 -13.32 -0.73
C ARG A 118 -5.64 -12.39 -0.14
N LEU A 119 -6.01 -11.13 0.13
CA LEU A 119 -5.11 -10.13 0.70
C LEU A 119 -4.46 -10.57 2.02
N ILE A 120 -5.23 -11.26 2.87
CA ILE A 120 -4.79 -11.66 4.21
C ILE A 120 -4.23 -13.09 4.29
N SER A 121 -4.39 -13.89 3.23
CA SER A 121 -3.97 -15.30 3.21
C SER A 121 -2.85 -15.61 2.22
N GLU A 122 -2.77 -14.88 1.10
CA GLU A 122 -1.80 -15.13 0.03
C GLU A 122 -0.57 -14.23 0.17
N GLN A 123 0.62 -14.81 -0.02
CA GLN A 123 1.84 -14.02 -0.14
C GLN A 123 1.95 -13.40 -1.54
N PRO A 124 2.59 -12.23 -1.67
CA PRO A 124 3.31 -11.47 -0.63
C PRO A 124 2.41 -10.55 0.23
N TRP A 125 1.11 -10.50 -0.05
CA TRP A 125 0.18 -9.57 0.59
C TRP A 125 0.03 -9.83 2.10
N ALA A 126 -0.13 -11.09 2.51
CA ALA A 126 -0.30 -11.48 3.90
C ALA A 126 0.88 -11.07 4.82
N ALA A 127 2.04 -10.71 4.26
CA ALA A 127 3.14 -10.12 5.02
C ALA A 127 2.79 -8.73 5.59
N CYS A 128 2.04 -7.94 4.83
CA CYS A 128 1.67 -6.56 5.14
C CYS A 128 0.26 -6.43 5.72
N PHE A 129 -0.70 -7.27 5.31
CA PHE A 129 -2.12 -7.14 5.67
C PHE A 129 -2.56 -8.22 6.64
N ARG A 130 -3.19 -7.82 7.76
CA ARG A 130 -3.55 -8.75 8.84
C ARG A 130 -4.91 -8.40 9.44
N VAL A 131 -5.66 -9.43 9.80
CA VAL A 131 -6.84 -9.31 10.65
C VAL A 131 -6.43 -9.58 12.09
N VAL A 132 -6.90 -8.74 13.02
CA VAL A 132 -6.62 -8.96 14.45
C VAL A 132 -7.44 -10.13 15.00
N PRO A 133 -7.03 -10.75 16.11
CA PRO A 133 -7.75 -11.87 16.70
C PRO A 133 -9.22 -11.55 17.00
N GLY A 134 -10.06 -12.58 16.90
CA GLY A 134 -11.49 -12.50 17.20
C GLY A 134 -11.79 -11.86 18.56
N GLY A 135 -12.80 -10.98 18.60
CA GLY A 135 -13.20 -10.29 19.83
C GLY A 135 -12.28 -9.13 20.25
N THR A 136 -11.32 -8.75 19.42
CA THR A 136 -10.43 -7.60 19.66
C THR A 136 -10.61 -6.50 18.62
N GLN A 137 -10.24 -5.27 18.98
CA GLN A 137 -10.19 -4.12 18.09
C GLN A 137 -8.79 -3.97 17.50
N ALA A 138 -8.67 -3.36 16.32
CA ALA A 138 -7.39 -3.11 15.68
C ALA A 138 -6.54 -2.04 16.39
N ASP A 139 -7.15 -1.08 17.09
CA ASP A 139 -6.46 0.05 17.72
C ASP A 139 -5.20 -0.30 18.52
N PRO A 140 -5.21 -1.26 19.47
CA PRO A 140 -4.01 -1.59 20.24
C PRO A 140 -2.86 -2.07 19.35
N TRP A 141 -3.17 -2.91 18.36
CA TRP A 141 -2.20 -3.47 17.43
C TRP A 141 -1.59 -2.39 16.53
N ILE A 142 -2.44 -1.49 16.03
CA ILE A 142 -2.02 -0.34 15.22
C ILE A 142 -1.06 0.54 16.03
N LEU A 143 -1.46 0.93 17.24
CA LEU A 143 -0.67 1.84 18.07
C LEU A 143 0.63 1.21 18.57
N GLU A 144 0.61 -0.08 18.91
CA GLU A 144 1.80 -0.81 19.33
C GLU A 144 2.81 -0.96 18.18
N GLN A 145 2.35 -1.41 17.01
CA GLN A 145 3.19 -1.55 15.82
C GLN A 145 3.78 -0.20 15.39
N ALA A 146 2.95 0.85 15.35
CA ALA A 146 3.39 2.19 14.95
C ALA A 146 4.40 2.81 15.93
N LYS A 147 4.27 2.50 17.22
CA LYS A 147 5.25 2.89 18.24
C LYS A 147 6.56 2.12 18.06
N LYS A 148 6.47 0.80 17.90
CA LYS A 148 7.63 -0.10 17.77
C LYS A 148 8.49 0.26 16.56
N ASP A 149 7.86 0.51 15.41
CA ASP A 149 8.58 0.72 14.16
C ASP A 149 8.95 2.18 13.91
N GLY A 150 8.55 3.10 14.79
CA GLY A 150 8.60 4.52 14.45
C GLY A 150 7.83 4.80 13.16
N ALA A 151 6.67 4.16 12.97
CA ALA A 151 5.81 4.31 11.78
C ALA A 151 4.66 5.32 11.96
N ASP A 152 4.37 6.10 10.94
CA ASP A 152 3.22 7.01 10.91
C ASP A 152 1.92 6.21 10.70
N VAL A 153 0.78 6.74 11.15
CA VAL A 153 -0.51 6.03 11.09
C VAL A 153 -1.44 6.72 10.11
N ILE A 154 -2.07 5.96 9.21
CA ILE A 154 -3.13 6.48 8.33
C ILE A 154 -4.47 5.96 8.84
N SER A 155 -5.27 6.87 9.39
CA SER A 155 -6.61 6.60 9.93
C SER A 155 -7.33 7.92 10.20
N ASN A 156 -8.65 7.93 10.06
CA ASN A 156 -9.51 9.00 10.53
C ASN A 156 -9.89 8.88 12.02
N ASP A 157 -9.67 7.72 12.65
CA ASP A 157 -9.86 7.58 14.08
C ASP A 157 -8.84 8.43 14.85
N ARG A 158 -9.31 9.10 15.90
CA ARG A 158 -8.46 9.90 16.79
C ARG A 158 -7.91 9.08 17.97
N PHE A 159 -8.27 7.80 18.06
CA PHE A 159 -7.90 6.87 19.13
C PHE A 159 -8.22 7.44 20.52
N LYS A 160 -9.38 8.08 20.68
CA LYS A 160 -9.70 8.93 21.85
C LYS A 160 -9.55 8.18 23.17
N ASP A 161 -10.04 6.95 23.22
CA ASP A 161 -10.02 6.12 24.43
C ASP A 161 -8.60 5.69 24.81
N ARG A 162 -7.67 5.74 23.86
CA ARG A 162 -6.25 5.38 24.04
C ARG A 162 -5.32 6.59 24.05
N ALA A 163 -5.84 7.78 23.78
CA ALA A 163 -5.06 9.00 23.60
C ALA A 163 -4.25 9.39 24.85
N LYS A 164 -4.71 9.06 26.07
CA LYS A 164 -3.97 9.35 27.31
C LYS A 164 -2.61 8.64 27.34
N ALA A 165 -2.55 7.38 26.93
CA ALA A 165 -1.32 6.59 26.91
C ALA A 165 -0.52 6.78 25.60
N HIS A 166 -1.17 7.26 24.53
CA HIS A 166 -0.59 7.33 23.19
C HIS A 166 -0.60 8.75 22.60
N ARG A 167 -0.39 9.81 23.40
CA ARG A 167 -0.43 11.22 22.93
C ARG A 167 0.47 11.52 21.72
N TRP A 168 1.53 10.75 21.52
CA TRP A 168 2.41 10.84 20.36
C TRP A 168 1.66 10.65 19.03
N ILE A 169 0.53 9.94 19.02
CA ILE A 169 -0.25 9.65 17.82
C ILE A 169 -0.79 10.91 17.15
N TRP A 170 -1.06 11.98 17.92
CA TRP A 170 -1.62 13.22 17.38
C TRP A 170 -0.70 13.92 16.38
N LYS A 171 0.61 13.68 16.46
CA LYS A 171 1.60 14.27 15.53
C LYS A 171 1.89 13.37 14.33
N ARG A 172 1.51 12.09 14.40
CA ARG A 172 1.94 11.03 13.48
C ARG A 172 0.78 10.35 12.78
N ARG A 173 -0.44 10.82 13.04
CA ARG A 173 -1.65 10.37 12.38
C ARG A 173 -1.95 11.27 11.19
N HIS A 174 -2.14 10.64 10.04
CA HIS A 174 -2.57 11.26 8.80
C HIS A 174 -4.03 10.87 8.54
N GLY A 175 -4.91 11.87 8.55
CA GLY A 175 -6.29 11.70 8.13
C GLY A 175 -6.41 11.74 6.62
N LEU A 176 -7.52 11.19 6.12
CA LEU A 176 -7.78 11.04 4.70
C LEU A 176 -9.25 11.28 4.38
N GLU A 177 -9.53 11.68 3.14
CA GLU A 177 -10.88 11.90 2.65
C GLU A 177 -10.98 11.53 1.17
N VAL A 178 -12.20 11.42 0.66
CA VAL A 178 -12.45 11.24 -0.77
C VAL A 178 -13.02 12.55 -1.31
N ASP A 179 -12.28 13.23 -2.19
CA ASP A 179 -12.76 14.40 -2.94
C ASP A 179 -12.86 14.06 -4.42
N ARG A 180 -14.04 14.25 -5.02
CA ARG A 180 -14.30 14.00 -6.45
C ARG A 180 -13.79 12.63 -6.96
N GLY A 181 -13.88 11.60 -6.11
CA GLY A 181 -13.45 10.23 -6.44
C GLY A 181 -11.96 9.94 -6.24
N ALA A 182 -11.15 10.95 -5.92
CA ALA A 182 -9.75 10.78 -5.56
C ALA A 182 -9.59 10.73 -4.04
N LEU A 183 -8.69 9.87 -3.57
CA LEU A 183 -8.33 9.77 -2.17
C LEU A 183 -7.26 10.82 -1.84
N GLN A 184 -7.58 11.70 -0.89
CA GLN A 184 -6.70 12.77 -0.44
C GLN A 184 -6.11 12.44 0.93
N ILE A 185 -4.80 12.63 1.09
CA ILE A 185 -4.11 12.61 2.39
C ILE A 185 -3.33 13.92 2.51
N PRO A 186 -4.00 15.03 2.92
CA PRO A 186 -3.44 16.38 2.81
C PRO A 186 -2.11 16.56 3.54
N SER A 187 -1.98 15.97 4.73
CA SER A 187 -0.75 16.05 5.53
C SER A 187 0.47 15.35 4.90
N LEU A 188 0.25 14.48 3.91
CA LEU A 188 1.31 13.85 3.11
C LEU A 188 1.41 14.45 1.69
N HIS A 189 0.58 15.43 1.35
CA HIS A 189 0.43 15.99 0.00
C HIS A 189 0.14 14.92 -1.06
N LEU A 190 -0.68 13.92 -0.70
CA LEU A 190 -1.06 12.83 -1.60
C LEU A 190 -2.48 13.01 -2.13
N SER A 191 -2.61 12.80 -3.44
CA SER A 191 -3.87 12.66 -4.16
C SER A 191 -3.77 11.41 -5.03
N LEU A 192 -4.55 10.37 -4.70
CA LEU A 192 -4.52 9.08 -5.38
C LEU A 192 -5.84 8.86 -6.10
N GLU A 193 -5.79 8.43 -7.36
CA GLU A 193 -6.97 7.97 -8.09
C GLU A 193 -7.11 6.46 -7.90
N PRO A 194 -8.06 5.96 -7.09
CA PRO A 194 -8.18 4.54 -6.85
C PRO A 194 -8.68 3.83 -8.11
N LEU A 195 -8.14 2.66 -8.41
CA LEU A 195 -8.66 1.78 -9.44
C LEU A 195 -10.12 1.45 -9.14
N ALA A 196 -10.91 1.25 -10.19
CA ALA A 196 -12.33 1.00 -10.06
C ALA A 196 -12.63 -0.23 -9.20
N ARG A 197 -11.82 -1.29 -9.34
CA ARG A 197 -12.01 -2.56 -8.65
C ARG A 197 -10.78 -2.96 -7.83
N PRO A 198 -10.96 -3.49 -6.62
CA PRO A 198 -9.85 -3.86 -5.75
C PRO A 198 -8.98 -5.00 -6.33
N GLU A 199 -9.57 -5.93 -7.08
CA GLU A 199 -8.84 -7.04 -7.70
C GLU A 199 -7.81 -6.61 -8.75
N ASP A 200 -7.99 -5.42 -9.34
CA ASP A 200 -7.04 -4.89 -10.32
C ASP A 200 -5.68 -4.57 -9.67
N TYR A 201 -5.66 -4.22 -8.38
CA TYR A 201 -4.41 -4.08 -7.62
C TYR A 201 -3.70 -5.42 -7.40
N LEU A 202 -4.46 -6.50 -7.19
CA LEU A 202 -3.86 -7.83 -7.02
C LEU A 202 -3.22 -8.34 -8.32
N ARG A 203 -3.73 -7.90 -9.47
CA ARG A 203 -3.18 -8.23 -10.80
C ARG A 203 -1.99 -7.37 -11.19
N ALA A 204 -1.95 -6.11 -10.75
CA ALA A 204 -0.88 -5.17 -11.08
C ALA A 204 0.49 -5.53 -10.47
N GLY A 205 0.52 -6.48 -9.53
CA GLY A 205 1.74 -6.90 -8.83
C GLY A 205 2.01 -6.03 -7.60
N PHE A 206 2.62 -6.64 -6.57
CA PHE A 206 2.95 -6.04 -5.27
C PHE A 206 4.39 -6.32 -4.87
#